data_AF-A0A6V7LW29-F1
#
_entry.id   AF-A0A6V7LW29-F1
#
_cell.length_a   1.000
_cell.length_b   1.000
_cell.length_c   1.000
_cell.angle_alpha   90.00
_cell.angle_beta   90.00
_cell.angle_gamma   90.00
#
_symmetry.space_group_name_H-M   'P 1'
#
loop_
_entity.id
_entity.type
_entity.pdbx_description
1 polymer ?
#
loop_
_entity_poly.entity_id
_entity_poly.type
_entity_poly.pdbx_seq_one_letter_code
_entity_poly.pdbx_strand_id
1 'polypeptide(L)' 'EPELKRNMCKSCQSVLVPGETAKVRLICKPFKAIKWTCILCKTSRYIPTKRGYKLWIEQPEAVVKVFDYSSSSK' A
#
# COMPACT_ATOMS: atom_id res chain seq x y z
N GLU A 1 -1.68 -2.28 9.03
CA GLU A 1 -1.17 -1.26 8.10
C GLU A 1 -1.06 -1.76 6.65
N PRO A 2 -1.83 -1.20 5.71
CA PRO A 2 -1.76 -1.55 4.29
C PRO A 2 -0.45 -1.10 3.62
N GLU A 3 0.16 -0.02 4.11
CA GLU A 3 1.36 0.58 3.52
C GLU A 3 2.58 -0.34 3.62
N LEU A 4 2.78 -1.00 4.76
CA LEU A 4 3.85 -2.00 4.93
C LEU A 4 3.74 -3.13 3.90
N LYS A 5 2.54 -3.68 3.71
CA LYS A 5 2.28 -4.71 2.68
C LYS A 5 2.48 -4.17 1.26
N ARG A 6 2.21 -2.88 1.04
CA ARG A 6 2.47 -2.19 -0.24
C ARG A 6 3.94 -1.87 -0.42
N ASN A 7 4.81 -1.93 0.58
CA ASN A 7 6.25 -1.71 0.41
C ASN A 7 7.07 -3.01 0.43
N MET A 8 6.42 -4.18 0.49
CA MET A 8 7.11 -5.47 0.55
C MET A 8 6.70 -6.41 -0.58
N CYS A 9 7.65 -7.15 -1.16
CA CYS A 9 7.37 -8.18 -2.15
C CYS A 9 6.80 -9.43 -1.49
N LYS A 10 5.67 -9.95 -1.98
CA LYS A 10 5.03 -11.14 -1.39
C LYS A 10 5.75 -12.47 -1.69
N SER A 11 6.59 -12.50 -2.71
CA SER A 11 7.32 -13.72 -3.11
C SER A 11 8.66 -13.81 -2.37
N CYS A 12 9.55 -12.84 -2.57
CA CYS A 12 10.89 -12.84 -1.98
C CYS A 12 11.02 -12.03 -0.69
N GLN A 13 9.92 -11.46 -0.17
CA GLN A 13 9.89 -10.68 1.09
C GLN A 13 10.81 -9.45 1.13
N SER A 14 11.43 -9.07 0.01
CA SER A 14 12.26 -7.87 -0.09
C SER A 14 11.44 -6.58 0.02
N VAL A 15 12.06 -5.55 0.60
CA VAL A 15 11.53 -4.19 0.59
C VAL A 15 11.63 -3.63 -0.82
N LEU A 16 10.51 -3.09 -1.31
CA LEU A 16 10.35 -2.53 -2.64
C LEU A 16 10.53 -1.01 -2.55
N VAL A 17 11.70 -0.54 -2.97
CA VAL A 17 12.06 0.86 -3.09
C VAL A 17 11.96 1.25 -4.58
N PRO A 18 11.12 2.23 -4.95
CA PRO A 18 11.03 2.69 -6.34
C PRO A 18 12.39 3.14 -6.87
N GLY A 19 12.79 2.64 -8.03
CA GLY A 19 14.06 3.01 -8.69
C GLY A 19 15.22 2.06 -8.38
N GLU A 20 15.26 1.45 -7.20
CA GLU A 20 16.33 0.50 -6.83
C GLU A 20 15.90 -0.96 -6.92
N THR A 21 14.97 -1.38 -6.06
CA THR A 21 14.54 -2.79 -5.96
C THR A 21 13.18 -3.04 -6.61
N ALA A 22 12.47 -1.96 -6.97
CA ALA A 22 11.17 -2.02 -7.60
C ALA A 22 11.05 -1.08 -8.80
N LYS A 23 10.44 -1.58 -9.88
CA LYS A 23 10.02 -0.80 -11.03
C LYS A 23 8.55 -0.44 -10.89
N VAL A 24 8.25 0.85 -10.79
CA VAL A 24 6.89 1.38 -10.63
C VAL A 24 6.44 2.04 -11.93
N ARG A 25 5.26 1.68 -12.43
CA ARG A 25 4.68 2.23 -13.66
C ARG A 25 3.20 2.48 -13.50
N LEU A 26 2.70 3.59 -14.04
CA LEU A 26 1.27 3.80 -14.27
C LEU A 26 0.85 3.03 -15.52
N ILE A 27 -0.23 2.26 -15.41
CA ILE A 27 -0.83 1.52 -16.52
C ILE A 27 -2.30 1.88 -16.66
N CYS A 28 -2.81 1.85 -17.90
CA CYS A 28 -4.21 2.16 -18.20
C CYS A 28 -5.02 0.94 -18.67
N LYS A 29 -4.38 -0.16 -19.07
CA LYS A 29 -5.02 -1.39 -19.57
C LYS A 29 -4.62 -2.60 -18.71
N PRO A 30 -5.53 -3.54 -18.38
CA PRO A 30 -6.98 -3.52 -18.66
C PRO A 30 -7.77 -2.52 -17.79
N PHE A 31 -7.19 -2.03 -16.68
CA PHE A 31 -7.75 -0.98 -15.84
C PHE A 31 -6.65 -0.03 -15.36
N LYS A 32 -7.03 1.16 -14.89
CA LYS A 32 -6.10 2.17 -14.37
C LYS A 32 -5.51 1.71 -13.04
N ALA A 33 -4.20 1.47 -13.02
CA ALA A 33 -3.49 0.97 -11.86
C ALA A 33 -2.03 1.40 -11.85
N ILE A 34 -1.42 1.34 -10.67
CA ILE A 34 0.02 1.39 -10.49
C ILE A 34 0.54 -0.05 -10.48
N LYS A 35 1.34 -0.41 -11.48
CA LYS A 35 2.05 -1.68 -11.56
C LYS A 35 3.38 -1.54 -10.81
N TRP A 36 3.58 -2.38 -9.81
CA TRP A 36 4.85 -2.56 -9.14
C TRP A 36 5.45 -3.89 -9.58
N THR A 37 6.69 -3.88 -10.05
CA THR A 37 7.44 -5.08 -10.42
C THR A 37 8.70 -5.15 -9.58
N CYS A 38 8.88 -6.24 -8.84
CA CYS A 38 10.13 -6.50 -8.12
C CYS A 38 11.26 -6.78 -9.13
N ILE A 39 12.41 -6.15 -8.99
CA ILE A 39 13.53 -6.34 -9.91
C ILE A 39 14.23 -7.68 -9.63
N LEU A 40 14.25 -8.13 -8.38
CA LEU A 40 14.88 -9.37 -7.93
C LEU A 40 14.15 -10.62 -8.42
N CYS A 41 12.87 -10.79 -8.03
CA CYS A 41 12.09 -12.00 -8.34
C CYS A 41 11.11 -11.84 -9.52
N LYS A 42 11.09 -10.66 -10.17
CA LYS A 42 10.17 -10.31 -11.28
C LYS A 42 8.66 -10.38 -10.97
N THR A 43 8.28 -10.71 -9.73
CA THR A 43 6.88 -10.72 -9.31
C THR A 43 6.30 -9.32 -9.43
N SER A 44 5.14 -9.22 -10.08
CA SER A 44 4.42 -7.97 -10.24
C SER A 44 3.08 -7.97 -9.53
N ARG A 45 2.70 -6.80 -9.02
CA ARG A 45 1.42 -6.55 -8.36
C ARG A 45 0.80 -5.26 -8.90
N TYR A 46 -0.50 -5.15 -8.77
CA TYR A 46 -1.29 -4.03 -9.28
C TYR A 46 -2.03 -3.36 -8.14
N ILE A 47 -1.91 -2.04 -8.05
CA ILE A 47 -2.66 -1.21 -7.10
C ILE A 47 -3.63 -0.36 -7.92
N PRO A 48 -4.95 -0.62 -7.86
CA PRO A 48 -5.94 0.17 -8.60
C PRO A 48 -5.93 1.65 -8.19
N THR A 49 -6.11 2.56 -9.14
CA THR A 49 -6.14 4.02 -8.89
C THR A 49 -7.53 4.62 -9.10
N LYS A 50 -8.57 3.92 -8.63
CA LYS A 50 -9.96 4.40 -8.76
C LYS A 50 -10.16 5.63 -7.87
N ARG A 51 -10.60 6.75 -8.46
CA ARG A 51 -10.92 7.97 -7.71
C ARG A 51 -12.02 7.69 -6.69
N GLY A 52 -11.86 8.19 -5.46
CA GLY A 52 -12.82 8.03 -4.36
C GLY A 52 -12.81 6.66 -3.68
N TYR A 53 -11.97 5.71 -4.12
CA TYR A 53 -11.83 4.43 -3.42
C TYR A 53 -10.98 4.62 -2.16
N LYS A 54 -11.56 4.26 -1.01
CA LYS A 54 -10.89 4.25 0.30
C LYS A 54 -10.75 2.82 0.80
N LEU A 55 -9.63 2.50 1.44
CA LEU A 55 -9.48 1.21 2.12
C LEU A 55 -10.41 1.12 3.32
N TRP A 56 -10.79 -0.09 3.74
CA TRP A 56 -11.61 -0.30 4.94
C TRP A 56 -11.06 0.43 6.16
N ILE A 57 -9.75 0.37 6.39
CA ILE A 57 -9.10 1.04 7.53
C ILE A 57 -9.19 2.58 7.52
N GLU A 58 -9.44 3.18 6.36
CA GLU A 58 -9.61 4.63 6.20
C GLU A 58 -11.08 5.07 6.36
N GLN A 59 -12.00 4.12 6.47
CA GLN A 59 -13.42 4.37 6.65
C GLN A 59 -13.71 4.61 8.14
N PRO A 60 -14.55 5.60 8.50
CA PRO A 60 -14.87 5.89 9.90
C PRO A 60 -15.54 4.70 10.59
N GLU A 61 -16.28 3.87 9.85
CA GLU A 61 -16.96 2.68 10.34
C GLU A 61 -15.98 1.59 10.82
N ALA A 62 -14.72 1.62 10.38
CA ALA A 62 -13.71 0.66 10.81
C ALA A 62 -13.14 0.96 12.20
N VAL A 63 -13.39 2.15 12.76
CA VAL A 63 -12.88 2.56 14.07
C VAL A 63 -13.82 2.04 15.16
N VAL A 64 -13.39 1.01 15.89
CA VAL A 64 -14.18 0.44 16.99
C VAL A 64 -14.13 1.31 18.25
N LYS A 65 -12.94 1.81 18.60
CA LYS A 65 -12.71 2.63 19.79
C LYS A 65 -11.47 3.49 19.62
N VAL A 66 -11.60 4.78 19.92
CA VAL A 66 -10.48 5.71 20.02
C VAL A 66 -10.05 5.77 21.49
N PHE A 67 -8.75 5.66 21.73
CA PHE A 67 -8.17 5.83 23.05
C PHE A 67 -7.31 7.08 23.06
N ASP A 68 -7.75 8.08 23.83
CA ASP A 68 -7.00 9.32 24.01
C ASP A 68 -6.07 9.17 25.21
N TYR A 69 -4.78 9.04 24.91
CA TYR A 69 -3.72 8.94 25.93
C TYR A 69 -3.09 10.30 26.24
N SER A 70 -3.79 11.41 25.98
CA SER A 70 -3.32 12.73 26.42
C SER A 70 -3.19 12.69 27.94
N SER A 71 -1.96 12.54 28.42
CA SER A 71 -1.63 12.57 29.83
C SER A 71 -2.18 13.86 30.42
N SER A 72 -3.19 13.75 31.28
CA SER A 72 -3.52 14.83 32.21
C SER A 72 -2.34 14.97 33.14
N SER A 73 -1.36 15.79 32.74
CA SER A 73 -0.30 16.26 33.61
C SER A 73 -0.98 17.14 34.65
N LYS A 74 -1.17 16.59 35.86
CA LYS A 74 -1.47 17.36 37.07
C LYS A 74 -0.17 17.57 37.83
#